data_AF-A0A0S8HND0-F1
#
_entry.id   AF-A0A0S8HND0-F1
#
_cell.length_a   1.000
_cell.length_b   1.000
_cell.length_c   1.000
_cell.angle_alpha   90.00
_cell.angle_beta   90.00
_cell.angle_gamma   90.00
#
_symmetry.space_group_name_H-M   'P 1'
#
loop_
_entity.id
_entity.type
_entity.pdbx_description
1 polymer ?
#
loop_
_entity_poly.entity_id
_entity_poly.type
_entity_poly.pdbx_seq_one_letter_code
_entity_poly.pdbx_strand_id
1 'polypeptide(L)'
;MAQINEELIRQVFQEMSKYRPSLAKYLIVDEDEDEEVDYRILGDQIIKNYPWPIGVELRRLFSASMRELDRMRLDQIFKTIERTMQFVSFVMLSQLWQDAIKKKITIPDGITSEFENRMSVLSMGNFTWMIRAVGNLYQDAKQEWFMPEISENFDKKFYAALDFWVPERNEIGHYQINLTQEEIEKRCVEYEEKLMFILLKIAFLAKYSLVSVREIKVMKPKNRDAKFHHVVDLLNSADSDFAAKEIDEEKFSESHSVLLMKSIKSIEEYLNLSPLIIDTHSEVLDTKEKFGIKKDIFMYTKFRGDHMMYIGTEVTEKCDLRALSNYAQLVEEFKELLGTIAPTKSSVEA
;
A
#
# COMPACT_ATOMS: atom_id res chain seq x y z
N MET A 1 2.74 0.11 33.96
CA MET A 1 3.38 0.39 32.66
C MET A 1 2.59 -0.42 31.65
N ALA A 2 1.76 0.22 30.83
CA ALA A 2 1.11 -0.49 29.71
C ALA A 2 2.22 -1.14 28.88
N GLN A 3 2.05 -2.40 28.46
CA GLN A 3 3.06 -3.03 27.62
C GLN A 3 3.09 -2.26 26.29
N ILE A 4 4.28 -1.91 25.84
CA ILE A 4 4.52 -1.17 24.60
C ILE A 4 3.74 -1.84 23.44
N ASN A 5 3.10 -1.03 22.58
CA ASN A 5 2.11 -1.39 21.55
C ASN A 5 0.67 -1.67 22.01
N GLU A 6 0.36 -1.93 23.29
CA GLU A 6 -1.00 -2.31 23.69
C GLU A 6 -2.04 -1.25 23.32
N GLU A 7 -1.76 0.01 23.62
CA GLU A 7 -2.68 1.10 23.32
C GLU A 7 -2.84 1.32 21.81
N LEU A 8 -1.75 1.26 21.05
CA LEU A 8 -1.79 1.33 19.59
C LEU A 8 -2.64 0.20 19.01
N ILE A 9 -2.37 -1.05 19.42
CA ILE A 9 -3.11 -2.23 18.97
C ILE A 9 -4.59 -2.07 19.32
N ARG A 10 -4.89 -1.70 20.56
CA ARG A 10 -6.26 -1.55 21.04
C ARG A 10 -7.04 -0.50 20.24
N GLN A 11 -6.51 0.72 20.12
CA GLN A 11 -7.20 1.80 19.41
C GLN A 11 -7.36 1.48 17.92
N VAL A 12 -6.30 1.00 17.27
CA VAL A 12 -6.34 0.67 15.83
C VAL A 12 -7.31 -0.46 15.56
N PHE A 13 -7.33 -1.52 16.40
CA PHE A 13 -8.28 -2.61 16.27
C PHE A 13 -9.72 -2.14 16.47
N GLN A 14 -9.98 -1.32 17.50
CA GLN A 14 -11.31 -0.77 17.76
C GLN A 14 -11.81 0.05 16.57
N GLU A 15 -10.98 0.91 15.99
CA GLU A 15 -11.36 1.69 14.81
C GLU A 15 -11.61 0.78 13.59
N MET A 16 -10.73 -0.20 13.36
CA MET A 16 -10.87 -1.17 12.28
C MET A 16 -12.16 -1.99 12.38
N SER A 17 -12.58 -2.33 13.60
CA SER A 17 -13.82 -3.08 13.86
C SER A 17 -15.09 -2.33 13.43
N LYS A 18 -15.06 -0.98 13.42
CA LYS A 18 -16.18 -0.16 12.91
C LYS A 18 -16.39 -0.35 11.41
N TYR A 19 -15.29 -0.53 10.67
CA TYR A 19 -15.30 -0.74 9.23
C TYR A 19 -15.50 -2.20 8.84
N ARG A 20 -15.08 -3.13 9.69
CA ARG A 20 -15.24 -4.58 9.50
C ARG A 20 -15.86 -5.23 10.75
N PRO A 21 -17.20 -5.23 10.88
CA PRO A 21 -17.91 -5.70 12.08
C PRO A 21 -17.60 -7.16 12.47
N SER A 22 -17.18 -8.00 11.52
CA SER A 22 -16.77 -9.38 11.80
C SER A 22 -15.54 -9.50 12.70
N LEU A 23 -14.81 -8.40 12.93
CA LEU A 23 -13.70 -8.33 13.90
C LEU A 23 -14.19 -8.14 15.33
N ALA A 24 -15.40 -7.61 15.56
CA ALA A 24 -15.90 -7.34 16.91
C ALA A 24 -15.99 -8.59 17.79
N LYS A 25 -16.10 -9.79 17.19
CA LYS A 25 -16.08 -11.07 17.89
C LYS A 25 -14.81 -11.32 18.71
N TYR A 26 -13.68 -10.68 18.37
CA TYR A 26 -12.42 -10.80 19.10
C TYR A 26 -12.33 -9.85 20.30
N LEU A 27 -13.34 -8.98 20.50
CA LEU A 27 -13.47 -8.12 21.67
C LEU A 27 -14.42 -8.71 22.72
N ILE A 28 -15.14 -9.79 22.36
CA ILE A 28 -16.04 -10.47 23.28
C ILE A 28 -15.19 -11.45 24.09
N VAL A 29 -15.02 -11.13 25.36
CA VAL A 29 -14.55 -12.08 26.37
C VAL A 29 -15.80 -12.75 26.95
N ASP A 30 -15.79 -14.07 27.13
CA ASP A 30 -16.87 -14.75 27.85
C ASP A 30 -16.93 -14.21 29.28
N GLU A 31 -18.08 -13.64 29.69
CA GLU A 31 -18.28 -13.03 31.03
C GLU A 31 -18.11 -14.02 32.19
N ASP A 32 -18.05 -15.33 31.89
CA ASP A 32 -17.91 -16.42 32.84
C ASP A 32 -16.44 -16.80 33.15
N GLU A 33 -15.47 -16.29 32.39
CA GLU A 33 -14.05 -16.46 32.65
C GLU A 33 -13.39 -15.08 32.82
N ASP A 34 -12.59 -14.88 33.87
CA ASP A 34 -11.76 -13.68 34.07
C ASP A 34 -10.64 -13.56 32.99
N GLU A 35 -10.97 -13.78 31.71
CA GLU A 35 -10.02 -13.74 30.59
C GLU A 35 -9.80 -12.29 30.14
N GLU A 36 -8.56 -11.80 30.23
CA GLU A 36 -8.21 -10.53 29.61
C GLU A 36 -8.10 -10.69 28.09
N VAL A 37 -8.53 -9.67 27.33
CA VAL A 37 -8.40 -9.66 25.87
C VAL A 37 -6.94 -9.83 25.46
N ASP A 38 -6.62 -10.91 24.76
CA ASP A 38 -5.25 -11.17 24.29
C ASP A 38 -4.86 -10.21 23.16
N TYR A 39 -4.05 -9.19 23.51
CA TYR A 39 -3.53 -8.20 22.56
C TYR A 39 -2.75 -8.81 21.40
N ARG A 40 -2.18 -10.01 21.55
CA ARG A 40 -1.49 -10.70 20.44
C ARG A 40 -2.48 -11.14 19.37
N ILE A 41 -3.68 -11.58 19.78
CA ILE A 41 -4.76 -11.93 18.85
C ILE A 41 -5.24 -10.67 18.13
N LEU A 42 -5.44 -9.57 18.85
CA LEU A 42 -5.83 -8.29 18.23
C LEU A 42 -4.76 -7.80 17.25
N GLY A 43 -3.49 -7.83 17.65
CA GLY A 43 -2.36 -7.44 16.80
C GLY A 43 -2.26 -8.27 15.52
N ASP A 44 -2.42 -9.59 15.62
CA ASP A 44 -2.49 -10.50 14.47
C ASP A 44 -3.65 -10.16 13.52
N GLN A 45 -4.83 -9.84 14.07
CA GLN A 45 -5.95 -9.40 13.25
C GLN A 45 -5.68 -8.06 12.56
N ILE A 46 -5.06 -7.08 13.23
CA ILE A 46 -4.67 -5.82 12.59
C ILE A 46 -3.74 -6.09 11.40
N ILE A 47 -2.70 -6.89 11.63
CA ILE A 47 -1.72 -7.29 10.62
C ILE A 47 -2.45 -7.86 9.40
N LYS A 48 -3.32 -8.86 9.62
CA LYS A 48 -4.05 -9.60 8.56
C LYS A 48 -5.06 -8.78 7.77
N ASN A 49 -5.57 -7.69 8.34
CA ASN A 49 -6.62 -6.89 7.73
C ASN A 49 -6.09 -5.62 7.04
N TYR A 50 -4.87 -5.19 7.36
CA TYR A 50 -4.20 -4.19 6.52
C TYR A 50 -3.64 -4.81 5.23
N PRO A 51 -3.55 -4.03 4.13
CA PRO A 51 -2.88 -4.47 2.92
C PRO A 51 -1.45 -4.92 3.19
N TRP A 52 -0.99 -5.95 2.47
CA TRP A 52 0.31 -6.60 2.71
C TRP A 52 1.48 -5.65 3.01
N PRO A 53 1.76 -4.59 2.21
CA PRO A 53 2.89 -3.70 2.47
C PRO A 53 2.87 -3.00 3.84
N ILE A 54 1.67 -2.75 4.38
CA ILE A 54 1.48 -2.17 5.71
C ILE A 54 1.52 -3.27 6.77
N GLY A 55 0.82 -4.38 6.52
CA GLY A 55 0.74 -5.52 7.43
C GLY A 55 2.10 -6.11 7.79
N VAL A 56 3.04 -6.21 6.83
CA VAL A 56 4.41 -6.70 7.07
C VAL A 56 5.18 -5.80 8.02
N GLU A 57 5.12 -4.48 7.86
CA GLU A 57 5.83 -3.56 8.76
C GLU A 57 5.19 -3.50 10.15
N LEU A 58 3.86 -3.63 10.25
CA LEU A 58 3.18 -3.79 11.54
C LEU A 58 3.55 -5.11 12.23
N ARG A 59 3.69 -6.21 11.48
CA ARG A 59 4.18 -7.51 12.01
C ARG A 59 5.57 -7.36 12.62
N ARG A 60 6.46 -6.62 11.97
CA ARG A 60 7.80 -6.31 12.51
C ARG A 60 7.71 -5.44 13.76
N LEU A 61 6.92 -4.36 13.71
CA LEU A 61 6.75 -3.41 14.82
C LEU A 61 6.14 -4.05 16.08
N PHE A 62 5.24 -5.01 15.93
CA PHE A 62 4.58 -5.72 17.04
C PHE A 62 5.40 -6.93 17.53
N SER A 63 6.52 -7.26 16.88
CA SER A 63 7.36 -8.37 17.28
C SER A 63 8.01 -8.14 18.65
N ALA A 64 8.36 -9.23 19.34
CA ALA A 64 9.03 -9.15 20.64
C ALA A 64 10.37 -8.39 20.58
N SER A 65 11.07 -8.45 19.44
CA SER A 65 12.34 -7.74 19.22
C SER A 65 12.20 -6.21 19.24
N MET A 66 11.00 -5.70 19.01
CA MET A 66 10.73 -4.25 18.97
C MET A 66 10.15 -3.73 20.29
N ARG A 67 10.16 -4.51 21.38
CA ARG A 67 9.62 -4.06 22.67
C ARG A 67 10.51 -3.03 23.37
N GLU A 68 11.80 -2.99 23.06
CA GLU A 68 12.72 -2.01 23.62
C GLU A 68 12.58 -0.67 22.90
N LEU A 69 12.62 0.43 23.66
CA LEU A 69 12.53 1.79 23.11
C LEU A 69 13.91 2.24 22.61
N ASP A 70 14.43 1.54 21.61
CA ASP A 70 15.78 1.74 21.08
C ASP A 70 15.77 2.31 19.66
N ARG A 71 16.97 2.48 19.09
CA ARG A 71 17.13 2.98 17.72
C ARG A 71 16.48 2.05 16.70
N MET A 72 16.47 0.74 16.95
CA MET A 72 15.90 -0.24 16.04
C MET A 72 14.38 -0.07 15.96
N ARG A 73 13.70 0.12 17.10
CA ARG A 73 12.26 0.44 17.15
C ARG A 73 11.97 1.75 16.44
N LEU A 74 12.76 2.79 16.69
CA LEU A 74 12.60 4.09 16.03
C LEU A 74 12.67 3.97 14.49
N ASP A 75 13.69 3.27 13.99
CA ASP A 75 13.86 3.03 12.56
C ASP A 75 12.69 2.19 11.99
N GLN A 76 12.16 1.24 12.75
CA GLN A 76 10.98 0.46 12.35
C GLN A 76 9.70 1.32 12.30
N ILE A 77 9.51 2.27 13.23
CA ILE A 77 8.40 3.24 13.16
C ILE A 77 8.49 4.04 11.85
N PHE A 78 9.68 4.55 11.51
CA PHE A 78 9.90 5.27 10.25
C PHE A 78 9.59 4.41 9.02
N LYS A 79 10.05 3.15 9.00
CA LYS A 79 9.74 2.23 7.90
C LYS A 79 8.24 1.99 7.77
N THR A 80 7.54 1.79 8.88
CA THR A 80 6.09 1.56 8.90
C THR A 80 5.34 2.75 8.31
N ILE A 81 5.64 3.99 8.74
CA ILE A 81 4.98 5.17 8.18
C ILE A 81 5.38 5.43 6.72
N GLU A 82 6.65 5.25 6.35
CA GLU A 82 7.13 5.43 4.99
C GLU A 82 6.41 4.48 4.02
N ARG A 83 6.28 3.20 4.39
CA ARG A 83 5.52 2.20 3.62
C ARG A 83 4.03 2.49 3.56
N THR A 84 3.47 2.94 4.68
CA THR A 84 2.06 3.34 4.74
C THR A 84 1.77 4.49 3.79
N MET A 85 2.59 5.53 3.81
CA MET A 85 2.45 6.69 2.93
C MET A 85 2.68 6.33 1.47
N GLN A 86 3.68 5.49 1.19
CA GLN A 86 3.92 5.00 -0.16
C GLN A 86 2.70 4.25 -0.70
N PHE A 87 2.15 3.31 0.07
CA PHE A 87 0.98 2.53 -0.33
C PHE A 87 -0.24 3.43 -0.58
N VAL A 88 -0.57 4.31 0.38
CA VAL A 88 -1.71 5.23 0.25
C VAL A 88 -1.53 6.16 -0.96
N SER A 89 -0.32 6.68 -1.18
CA SER A 89 -0.03 7.52 -2.34
C SER A 89 -0.23 6.79 -3.67
N PHE A 90 0.16 5.50 -3.74
CA PHE A 90 -0.02 4.69 -4.94
C PHE A 90 -1.48 4.35 -5.20
N VAL A 91 -2.27 4.10 -4.16
CA VAL A 91 -3.72 3.92 -4.30
C VAL A 91 -4.37 5.20 -4.86
N MET A 92 -4.06 6.37 -4.28
CA MET A 92 -4.61 7.63 -4.77
C MET A 92 -4.16 7.94 -6.20
N LEU A 93 -2.89 7.68 -6.51
CA LEU A 93 -2.32 7.91 -7.83
C LEU A 93 -2.91 6.99 -8.90
N SER A 94 -3.14 5.72 -8.56
CA SER A 94 -3.76 4.76 -9.47
C SER A 94 -5.19 5.18 -9.83
N GLN A 95 -5.94 5.70 -8.86
CA GLN A 95 -7.27 6.23 -9.14
C GLN A 95 -7.20 7.48 -10.01
N LEU A 96 -6.30 8.42 -9.70
CA LEU A 96 -6.09 9.62 -10.50
C LEU A 96 -5.80 9.25 -11.96
N TRP A 97 -4.91 8.30 -12.19
CA TRP A 97 -4.55 7.84 -13.52
C TRP A 97 -5.77 7.27 -14.26
N GLN A 98 -6.53 6.39 -13.62
CA GLN A 98 -7.74 5.80 -14.20
C GLN A 98 -8.81 6.85 -14.54
N ASP A 99 -9.05 7.80 -13.63
CA ASP A 99 -10.05 8.85 -13.83
C ASP A 99 -9.59 9.89 -14.86
N ALA A 100 -8.28 10.14 -14.99
CA ALA A 100 -7.71 10.99 -16.03
C ALA A 100 -7.86 10.37 -17.43
N ILE A 101 -7.57 9.06 -17.59
CA ILE A 101 -7.83 8.33 -18.86
C ILE A 101 -9.31 8.40 -19.22
N LYS A 102 -10.20 8.22 -18.23
CA LYS A 102 -11.66 8.32 -18.42
C LYS A 102 -12.16 9.76 -18.59
N LYS A 103 -11.27 10.76 -18.60
CA LYS A 103 -11.57 12.20 -18.70
C LYS A 103 -12.56 12.70 -17.64
N LYS A 104 -12.60 12.05 -16.48
CA LYS A 104 -13.43 12.46 -15.35
C LYS A 104 -12.80 13.60 -14.56
N ILE A 105 -11.47 13.67 -14.57
CA ILE A 105 -10.71 14.69 -13.85
C ILE A 105 -9.70 15.35 -14.79
N THR A 106 -9.56 16.67 -14.67
CA THR A 106 -8.55 17.44 -15.41
C THR A 106 -7.42 17.78 -14.45
N ILE A 107 -6.19 17.45 -14.83
CA ILE A 107 -5.01 17.63 -13.98
C ILE A 107 -4.45 19.04 -14.19
N PRO A 108 -4.35 19.88 -13.14
CA PRO A 108 -3.81 21.23 -13.26
C PRO A 108 -2.31 21.23 -13.57
N ASP A 109 -1.85 22.25 -14.31
CA ASP A 109 -0.44 22.43 -14.70
C ASP A 109 0.54 22.43 -13.51
N GLY A 110 0.09 22.89 -12.34
CA GLY A 110 0.89 22.86 -11.11
C GLY A 110 1.24 21.45 -10.65
N ILE A 111 0.35 20.47 -10.84
CA ILE A 111 0.64 19.06 -10.54
C ILE A 111 1.53 18.48 -11.65
N THR A 112 1.13 18.67 -12.91
CA THR A 112 1.83 18.20 -14.11
C THR A 112 3.33 18.56 -14.10
N SER A 113 3.66 19.82 -13.81
CA SER A 113 5.03 20.34 -13.89
C SER A 113 5.99 19.75 -12.85
N GLU A 114 5.50 19.36 -11.68
CA GLU A 114 6.32 18.76 -10.63
C GLU A 114 6.31 17.22 -10.67
N PHE A 115 5.29 16.62 -11.28
CA PHE A 115 5.02 15.19 -11.17
C PHE A 115 6.15 14.32 -11.71
N GLU A 116 6.63 14.57 -12.93
CA GLU A 116 7.68 13.76 -13.57
C GLU A 116 8.97 13.75 -12.73
N ASN A 117 9.41 14.93 -12.28
CA ASN A 117 10.59 15.08 -11.43
C ASN A 117 10.43 14.32 -10.11
N ARG A 118 9.26 14.42 -9.48
CA ARG A 118 8.95 13.75 -8.21
C ARG A 118 8.84 12.23 -8.35
N MET A 119 8.35 11.75 -9.49
CA MET A 119 8.24 10.32 -9.77
C MET A 119 9.57 9.69 -10.13
N SER A 120 10.56 10.45 -10.63
CA SER A 120 11.86 9.90 -11.01
C SER A 120 12.60 9.20 -9.87
N VAL A 121 12.58 9.76 -8.66
CA VAL A 121 13.15 9.17 -7.44
C VAL A 121 12.24 9.50 -6.27
N LEU A 122 11.61 8.48 -5.69
CA LEU A 122 10.68 8.65 -4.59
C LEU A 122 11.40 8.82 -3.26
N SER A 123 10.80 9.68 -2.44
CA SER A 123 11.16 9.96 -1.06
C SER A 123 9.88 10.17 -0.25
N MET A 124 10.01 10.22 1.07
CA MET A 124 8.88 10.50 1.96
C MET A 124 8.17 11.81 1.62
N GLY A 125 8.92 12.85 1.24
CA GLY A 125 8.36 14.13 0.79
C GLY A 125 7.56 14.02 -0.52
N ASN A 126 7.91 13.09 -1.41
CA ASN A 126 7.12 12.82 -2.61
C ASN A 126 5.77 12.18 -2.25
N PHE A 127 5.74 11.24 -1.30
CA PHE A 127 4.49 10.60 -0.86
C PHE A 127 3.54 11.61 -0.21
N THR A 128 4.03 12.45 0.70
CA THR A 128 3.22 13.52 1.32
C THR A 128 2.64 14.46 0.28
N TRP A 129 3.49 14.90 -0.66
CA TRP A 129 3.07 15.78 -1.75
C TRP A 129 2.00 15.13 -2.61
N MET A 130 2.17 13.86 -3.02
CA MET A 130 1.19 13.15 -3.84
C MET A 130 -0.16 13.03 -3.12
N ILE A 131 -0.16 12.58 -1.87
CA ILE A 131 -1.39 12.42 -1.08
C ILE A 131 -2.15 13.75 -0.99
N ARG A 132 -1.44 14.85 -0.73
CA ARG A 132 -2.06 16.18 -0.64
C ARG A 132 -2.52 16.72 -1.99
N ALA A 133 -1.67 16.62 -3.02
CA ALA A 133 -1.96 17.18 -4.34
C ALA A 133 -3.17 16.49 -4.96
N VAL A 134 -3.22 15.16 -4.92
CA VAL A 134 -4.36 14.38 -5.42
C VAL A 134 -5.59 14.57 -4.52
N GLY A 135 -5.40 14.61 -3.19
CA GLY A 135 -6.45 14.90 -2.22
C GLY A 135 -7.19 16.21 -2.50
N ASN A 136 -6.45 17.30 -2.65
CA ASN A 136 -7.00 18.62 -2.97
C ASN A 136 -7.66 18.64 -4.34
N LEU A 137 -7.05 18.00 -5.34
CA LEU A 137 -7.61 17.93 -6.69
C LEU A 137 -8.99 17.27 -6.71
N TYR A 138 -9.18 16.15 -6.02
CA TYR A 138 -10.48 15.48 -5.93
C TYR A 138 -11.50 16.30 -5.14
N GLN A 139 -11.07 16.99 -4.09
CA GLN A 139 -11.93 17.88 -3.31
C GLN A 139 -12.44 19.05 -4.18
N ASP A 140 -11.55 19.67 -4.95
CA ASP A 140 -11.88 20.80 -5.84
C ASP A 140 -12.77 20.34 -7.01
N ALA A 141 -12.47 19.18 -7.59
CA ALA A 141 -13.25 18.58 -8.67
C ALA A 141 -14.59 17.98 -8.20
N LYS A 142 -14.79 17.83 -6.89
CA LYS A 142 -15.95 17.12 -6.28
C LYS A 142 -16.12 15.71 -6.85
N GLN A 143 -15.01 15.04 -7.15
CA GLN A 143 -15.00 13.70 -7.70
C GLN A 143 -15.04 12.67 -6.57
N GLU A 144 -15.80 11.58 -6.76
CA GLU A 144 -15.88 10.50 -5.77
C GLU A 144 -14.62 9.63 -5.77
N TRP A 145 -14.20 9.22 -4.58
CA TRP A 145 -13.12 8.25 -4.40
C TRP A 145 -13.62 6.82 -4.58
N PHE A 146 -12.77 5.95 -5.11
CA PHE A 146 -12.97 4.50 -5.11
C PHE A 146 -13.18 3.98 -3.69
N MET A 147 -12.47 4.60 -2.73
CA MET A 147 -12.68 4.44 -1.30
C MET A 147 -13.29 5.72 -0.71
N PRO A 148 -14.63 5.80 -0.56
CA PRO A 148 -15.31 7.03 -0.12
C PRO A 148 -14.79 7.57 1.22
N GLU A 149 -14.28 6.68 2.09
CA GLU A 149 -13.74 7.03 3.41
C GLU A 149 -12.53 7.96 3.34
N ILE A 150 -11.84 8.07 2.19
CA ILE A 150 -10.78 9.06 1.98
C ILE A 150 -11.31 10.47 2.19
N SER A 151 -12.48 10.81 1.64
CA SER A 151 -13.07 12.15 1.77
C SER A 151 -13.37 12.53 3.22
N GLU A 152 -13.72 11.53 4.04
CA GLU A 152 -14.09 11.73 5.44
C GLU A 152 -12.85 11.79 6.35
N ASN A 153 -11.84 10.96 6.06
CA ASN A 153 -10.70 10.79 6.94
C ASN A 153 -9.50 11.69 6.60
N PHE A 154 -9.31 12.06 5.33
CA PHE A 154 -8.13 12.81 4.87
C PHE A 154 -8.40 14.32 4.94
N ASP A 155 -8.58 14.79 6.17
CA ASP A 155 -8.80 16.20 6.48
C ASP A 155 -7.48 16.99 6.59
N LYS A 156 -7.58 18.29 6.87
CA LYS A 156 -6.41 19.16 7.09
C LYS A 156 -5.49 18.66 8.21
N LYS A 157 -6.02 17.98 9.23
CA LYS A 157 -5.21 17.42 10.33
C LYS A 157 -4.44 16.20 9.86
N PHE A 158 -5.04 15.35 9.03
CA PHE A 158 -4.35 14.23 8.40
C PHE A 158 -3.18 14.71 7.55
N TYR A 159 -3.40 15.69 6.66
CA TYR A 159 -2.32 16.24 5.85
C TYR A 159 -1.21 16.90 6.68
N ALA A 160 -1.54 17.59 7.77
CA ALA A 160 -0.56 18.16 8.68
C ALA A 160 0.23 17.07 9.44
N ALA A 161 -0.41 15.98 9.82
CA ALA A 161 0.25 14.84 10.44
C ALA A 161 1.23 14.13 9.50
N LEU A 162 0.97 14.13 8.19
CA LEU A 162 1.92 13.60 7.20
C LEU A 162 3.15 14.50 7.02
N ASP A 163 2.97 15.83 7.04
CA ASP A 163 4.08 16.79 6.89
C ASP A 163 5.12 16.67 8.00
N PHE A 164 4.68 16.31 9.21
CA PHE A 164 5.56 16.13 10.37
C PHE A 164 6.74 15.20 10.05
N TRP A 165 6.52 14.11 9.31
CA TRP A 165 7.51 13.06 9.17
C TRP A 165 8.69 13.40 8.25
N VAL A 166 8.48 14.32 7.30
CA VAL A 166 9.50 14.68 6.31
C VAL A 166 10.76 15.30 6.95
N PRO A 167 10.66 16.36 7.78
CA PRO A 167 11.83 16.90 8.47
C PRO A 167 12.46 15.90 9.44
N GLU A 168 11.65 15.15 10.19
CA GLU A 168 12.16 14.18 11.17
C GLU A 168 12.96 13.06 10.51
N ARG A 169 12.50 12.56 9.35
CA ARG A 169 13.21 11.55 8.57
C ARG A 169 14.54 12.08 8.04
N ASN A 170 14.57 13.32 7.57
CA ASN A 170 15.80 13.95 7.08
C ASN A 170 16.81 14.14 8.23
N GLU A 171 16.36 14.61 9.39
CA GLU A 171 17.18 14.81 10.58
C GLU A 171 17.86 13.50 11.02
N ILE A 172 17.09 12.42 11.12
CA ILE A 172 17.57 11.11 11.59
C ILE A 172 18.39 10.37 10.53
N GLY A 173 18.06 10.55 9.25
CA GLY A 173 18.73 9.92 8.11
C GLY A 173 20.12 10.48 7.82
N HIS A 174 20.42 11.71 8.23
CA HIS A 174 21.72 12.32 7.97
C HIS A 174 22.85 11.85 8.91
N TYR A 175 22.62 10.94 9.86
CA TYR A 175 23.62 10.48 10.85
C TYR A 175 24.37 11.60 11.61
N GLN A 176 23.91 12.86 11.48
CA GLN A 176 24.58 14.02 12.07
C GLN A 176 24.18 14.24 13.53
N ILE A 177 23.17 13.53 14.03
CA ILE A 177 22.74 13.61 15.41
C ILE A 177 22.99 12.25 16.09
N ASN A 178 24.02 12.21 16.92
CA ASN A 178 24.16 11.19 17.94
C ASN A 178 23.07 11.45 18.99
N LEU A 179 21.85 10.95 18.74
CA LEU A 179 20.79 11.00 19.72
C LEU A 179 21.20 10.16 20.94
N THR A 180 21.00 10.71 22.12
CA THR A 180 21.12 9.97 23.37
C THR A 180 20.00 8.92 23.47
N GLN A 181 20.21 7.89 24.28
CA GLN A 181 19.19 6.86 24.49
C GLN A 181 17.87 7.46 25.04
N GLU A 182 17.95 8.45 25.94
CA GLU A 182 16.77 9.15 26.48
C GLU A 182 15.97 9.90 25.38
N GLU A 183 16.65 10.56 24.45
CA GLU A 183 16.00 11.21 23.31
C GLU A 183 15.35 10.21 22.36
N ILE A 184 15.98 9.05 22.14
CA ILE A 184 15.43 7.97 21.34
C ILE A 184 14.15 7.44 21.99
N GLU A 185 14.17 7.17 23.29
CA GLU A 185 13.01 6.66 24.03
C GLU A 185 11.82 7.63 23.94
N LYS A 186 12.08 8.92 24.15
CA LYS A 186 11.06 9.97 24.04
C LYS A 186 10.47 10.04 22.63
N ARG A 187 11.31 10.00 21.59
CA ARG A 187 10.87 10.02 20.19
C ARG A 187 10.08 8.76 19.82
N CYS A 188 10.48 7.58 20.31
CA CYS A 188 9.73 6.34 20.09
C CYS A 188 8.28 6.47 20.57
N VAL A 189 8.07 6.99 21.78
CA VAL A 189 6.71 7.20 22.32
C VAL A 189 5.93 8.23 21.50
N GLU A 190 6.52 9.41 21.25
CA GLU A 190 5.86 10.48 20.48
C GLU A 190 5.51 10.04 19.05
N TYR A 191 6.44 9.37 18.37
CA TYR A 191 6.25 8.96 16.98
C TYR A 191 5.30 7.77 16.87
N GLU A 192 5.23 6.90 17.89
CA GLU A 192 4.22 5.85 17.96
C GLU A 192 2.81 6.43 18.06
N GLU A 193 2.60 7.47 18.87
CA GLU A 193 1.30 8.17 18.94
C GLU A 193 0.91 8.79 17.60
N LYS A 194 1.87 9.41 16.90
CA LYS A 194 1.63 9.98 15.56
C LYS A 194 1.38 8.92 14.51
N LEU A 195 2.09 7.79 14.57
CA LEU A 195 1.85 6.64 13.70
C LEU A 195 0.46 6.07 13.96
N MET A 196 0.07 5.89 15.22
CA MET A 196 -1.25 5.44 15.62
C MET A 196 -2.34 6.34 15.04
N PHE A 197 -2.19 7.67 15.12
CA PHE A 197 -3.13 8.60 14.49
C PHE A 197 -3.31 8.35 12.99
N ILE A 198 -2.21 8.15 12.25
CA ILE A 198 -2.28 7.84 10.81
C ILE A 198 -2.97 6.51 10.56
N LEU A 199 -2.60 5.46 11.31
CA LEU A 199 -3.21 4.12 11.20
C LEU A 199 -4.72 4.18 11.46
N LEU A 200 -5.18 4.90 12.48
CA LEU A 200 -6.61 5.09 12.75
C LEU A 200 -7.34 5.70 11.55
N LYS A 201 -6.75 6.73 10.93
CA LYS A 201 -7.34 7.43 9.77
C LYS A 201 -7.39 6.57 8.50
N ILE A 202 -6.62 5.48 8.42
CA ILE A 202 -6.63 4.54 7.29
C ILE A 202 -7.21 3.18 7.67
N ALA A 203 -7.79 3.02 8.86
CA ALA A 203 -8.35 1.75 9.33
C ALA A 203 -9.46 1.21 8.42
N PHE A 204 -10.10 2.08 7.64
CA PHE A 204 -11.07 1.71 6.61
C PHE A 204 -10.50 0.80 5.52
N LEU A 205 -9.16 0.76 5.33
CA LEU A 205 -8.51 -0.16 4.39
C LEU A 205 -8.86 -1.63 4.67
N ALA A 206 -9.26 -1.99 5.90
CA ALA A 206 -9.71 -3.33 6.26
C ALA A 206 -10.97 -3.80 5.51
N LYS A 207 -11.72 -2.88 4.87
CA LYS A 207 -12.85 -3.20 3.99
C LYS A 207 -12.41 -3.73 2.63
N TYR A 208 -11.20 -3.41 2.22
CA TYR A 208 -10.69 -3.67 0.87
C TYR A 208 -9.72 -4.84 0.92
N SER A 209 -9.67 -5.60 -0.17
CA SER A 209 -8.77 -6.74 -0.31
C SER A 209 -7.74 -6.45 -1.38
N LEU A 210 -6.46 -6.51 -1.00
CA LEU A 210 -5.37 -6.48 -1.95
C LEU A 210 -5.20 -7.88 -2.54
N VAL A 211 -5.23 -8.02 -3.85
CA VAL A 211 -5.09 -9.30 -4.55
C VAL A 211 -4.09 -9.21 -5.69
N SER A 212 -3.51 -10.35 -6.06
CA SER A 212 -2.69 -10.51 -7.26
C SER A 212 -3.44 -11.37 -8.26
N VAL A 213 -3.66 -10.88 -9.48
CA VAL A 213 -4.28 -11.66 -10.56
C VAL A 213 -3.18 -12.37 -11.34
N ARG A 214 -3.05 -13.68 -11.14
CA ARG A 214 -2.00 -14.48 -11.80
C ARG A 214 -2.26 -14.65 -13.28
N GLU A 215 -3.46 -15.09 -13.61
CA GLU A 215 -3.89 -15.37 -14.98
C GLU A 215 -5.42 -15.34 -15.09
N ILE A 216 -5.91 -15.11 -16.31
CA ILE A 216 -7.33 -15.16 -16.64
C ILE A 216 -7.51 -16.13 -17.82
N LYS A 217 -8.21 -17.23 -17.59
CA LYS A 217 -8.48 -18.26 -18.61
C LYS A 217 -9.85 -18.03 -19.23
N VAL A 218 -9.90 -18.01 -20.56
CA VAL A 218 -11.17 -17.90 -21.29
C VAL A 218 -11.77 -19.30 -21.47
N MET A 219 -12.95 -19.51 -20.88
CA MET A 219 -13.73 -20.73 -20.97
C MET A 219 -14.90 -20.51 -21.93
N LYS A 220 -14.80 -20.99 -23.17
CA LYS A 220 -15.85 -20.86 -24.20
C LYS A 220 -16.33 -22.23 -24.71
N PRO A 221 -17.28 -22.89 -24.01
CA PRO A 221 -17.86 -24.12 -24.50
C PRO A 221 -18.68 -23.90 -25.78
N LYS A 222 -18.82 -24.94 -26.61
CA LYS A 222 -19.66 -24.92 -27.81
C LYS A 222 -21.09 -24.50 -27.44
N ASN A 223 -21.62 -23.50 -28.16
CA ASN A 223 -22.97 -22.94 -27.99
C ASN A 223 -23.27 -22.33 -26.60
N ARG A 224 -22.25 -21.89 -25.85
CA ARG A 224 -22.43 -21.14 -24.59
C ARG A 224 -21.63 -19.85 -24.61
N ASP A 225 -21.99 -18.90 -23.76
CA ASP A 225 -21.22 -17.66 -23.59
C ASP A 225 -19.84 -17.90 -22.98
N ALA A 226 -18.92 -16.97 -23.24
CA ALA A 226 -17.58 -17.05 -22.69
C ALA A 226 -17.65 -16.74 -21.20
N LYS A 227 -16.91 -17.51 -20.40
CA LYS A 227 -16.66 -17.19 -19.00
C LYS A 227 -15.18 -16.96 -18.80
N PHE A 228 -14.84 -16.10 -17.86
CA PHE A 228 -13.47 -15.77 -17.52
C PHE A 228 -13.16 -16.32 -16.14
N HIS A 229 -12.26 -17.28 -16.12
CA HIS A 229 -11.79 -17.94 -14.92
C HIS A 229 -10.54 -17.22 -14.41
N HIS A 230 -10.67 -16.51 -13.30
CA HIS A 230 -9.60 -15.73 -12.69
C HIS A 230 -8.94 -16.55 -11.60
N VAL A 231 -7.61 -16.62 -11.64
CA VAL A 231 -6.81 -17.17 -10.55
C VAL A 231 -6.21 -16.00 -9.77
N VAL A 232 -6.69 -15.77 -8.55
CA VAL A 232 -6.30 -14.63 -7.73
C VAL A 232 -5.70 -15.06 -6.40
N ASP A 233 -4.64 -14.40 -5.96
CA ASP A 233 -4.06 -14.60 -4.63
C ASP A 233 -4.47 -13.46 -3.70
N LEU A 234 -4.94 -13.79 -2.50
CA LEU A 234 -5.17 -12.79 -1.47
C LEU A 234 -3.85 -12.36 -0.84
N LEU A 235 -3.45 -11.10 -1.06
CA LEU A 235 -2.22 -10.52 -0.52
C LEU A 235 -2.46 -9.99 0.89
N ASN A 236 -2.64 -10.91 1.85
CA ASN A 236 -2.74 -10.61 3.26
C ASN A 236 -1.54 -11.17 4.03
N SER A 237 -1.17 -10.49 5.11
CA SER A 237 -0.01 -10.82 5.95
C SER A 237 -0.29 -12.00 6.90
N ALA A 238 -1.26 -12.87 6.58
CA ALA A 238 -1.57 -14.03 7.40
C ALA A 238 -0.58 -15.17 7.16
N ASP A 239 -0.27 -15.43 5.89
CA ASP A 239 0.48 -16.60 5.45
C ASP A 239 1.49 -16.19 4.37
N SER A 240 2.70 -16.74 4.41
CA SER A 240 3.72 -16.57 3.37
C SER A 240 3.31 -17.23 2.05
N ASP A 241 2.42 -18.22 2.12
CA ASP A 241 1.80 -18.87 0.98
C ASP A 241 0.39 -18.29 0.78
N PHE A 242 0.26 -17.32 -0.12
CA PHE A 242 -1.02 -16.68 -0.38
C PHE A 242 -2.09 -17.71 -0.77
N ALA A 243 -3.28 -17.57 -0.17
CA ALA A 243 -4.41 -18.42 -0.47
C ALA A 243 -4.98 -18.07 -1.86
N ALA A 244 -4.72 -18.94 -2.84
CA ALA A 244 -5.30 -18.83 -4.16
C ALA A 244 -6.83 -19.03 -4.11
N LYS A 245 -7.54 -18.18 -4.83
CA LYS A 245 -8.99 -18.25 -5.05
C LYS A 245 -9.27 -18.23 -6.53
N GLU A 246 -10.24 -19.03 -6.92
CA GLU A 246 -10.72 -19.11 -8.29
C GLU A 246 -12.08 -18.40 -8.37
N ILE A 247 -12.21 -17.48 -9.31
CA ILE A 247 -13.42 -16.67 -9.52
C ILE A 247 -13.85 -16.79 -10.97
N ASP A 248 -15.03 -17.37 -11.20
CA ASP A 248 -15.66 -17.47 -12.51
C ASP A 248 -16.67 -16.34 -12.71
N GLU A 249 -16.41 -15.47 -13.68
CA GLU A 249 -17.26 -14.31 -13.98
C GLU A 249 -17.52 -14.16 -15.49
N GLU A 250 -18.53 -13.39 -15.86
CA GLU A 250 -18.84 -13.06 -17.27
C GLU A 250 -17.94 -11.94 -17.82
N LYS A 251 -17.35 -11.14 -16.93
CA LYS A 251 -16.40 -10.07 -17.24
C LYS A 251 -14.98 -10.50 -16.88
N PHE A 252 -13.99 -9.74 -17.35
CA PHE A 252 -12.58 -9.94 -16.99
C PHE A 252 -11.97 -8.67 -16.37
N SER A 253 -10.97 -8.85 -15.51
CA SER A 253 -10.11 -7.78 -14.98
C SER A 253 -8.81 -7.68 -15.79
N GLU A 254 -7.83 -6.87 -15.37
CA GLU A 254 -6.47 -6.93 -15.94
C GLU A 254 -5.72 -8.17 -15.42
N SER A 255 -4.90 -8.77 -16.29
CA SER A 255 -4.04 -9.91 -15.96
C SER A 255 -2.68 -9.44 -15.45
N HIS A 256 -1.96 -10.29 -14.70
CA HIS A 256 -0.62 -10.01 -14.18
C HIS A 256 -0.52 -8.70 -13.40
N SER A 257 -1.57 -8.38 -12.64
CA SER A 257 -1.75 -7.10 -11.97
C SER A 257 -2.04 -7.28 -10.48
N VAL A 258 -1.70 -6.26 -9.70
CA VAL A 258 -2.08 -6.15 -8.30
C VAL A 258 -3.31 -5.24 -8.21
N LEU A 259 -4.41 -5.77 -7.69
CA LEU A 259 -5.69 -5.08 -7.60
C LEU A 259 -6.07 -4.80 -6.14
N LEU A 260 -6.65 -3.64 -5.89
CA LEU A 260 -7.39 -3.34 -4.67
C LEU A 260 -8.89 -3.49 -4.93
N MET A 261 -9.51 -4.50 -4.33
CA MET A 261 -10.91 -4.86 -4.57
C MET A 261 -11.80 -4.49 -3.39
N LYS A 262 -13.03 -4.04 -3.65
CA LYS A 262 -14.05 -3.88 -2.59
C LYS A 262 -14.53 -5.22 -2.03
N SER A 263 -14.51 -6.26 -2.84
CA SER A 263 -14.96 -7.60 -2.48
C SER A 263 -14.26 -8.64 -3.33
N ILE A 264 -13.73 -9.68 -2.70
CA ILE A 264 -13.15 -10.84 -3.39
C ILE A 264 -14.19 -11.77 -4.03
N LYS A 265 -15.49 -11.46 -3.89
CA LYS A 265 -16.57 -12.27 -4.48
C LYS A 265 -16.88 -11.89 -5.93
N SER A 266 -16.42 -10.72 -6.38
CA SER A 266 -16.66 -10.25 -7.74
C SER A 266 -15.53 -9.35 -8.22
N ILE A 267 -15.21 -9.46 -9.52
CA ILE A 267 -14.14 -8.71 -10.19
C ILE A 267 -14.61 -7.38 -10.79
N GLU A 268 -15.80 -6.88 -10.45
CA GLU A 268 -16.34 -5.65 -11.05
C GLU A 268 -15.82 -4.36 -10.41
N GLU A 269 -15.58 -4.36 -9.10
CA GLU A 269 -15.21 -3.17 -8.35
C GLU A 269 -13.77 -3.27 -7.81
N TYR A 270 -12.83 -2.84 -8.63
CA TYR A 270 -11.42 -2.83 -8.29
C TYR A 270 -10.71 -1.56 -8.76
N LEU A 271 -9.53 -1.35 -8.18
CA LEU A 271 -8.54 -0.39 -8.62
C LEU A 271 -7.23 -1.13 -8.91
N ASN A 272 -6.70 -0.98 -10.13
CA ASN A 272 -5.43 -1.60 -10.52
C ASN A 272 -4.26 -0.74 -10.00
N LEU A 273 -3.37 -1.34 -9.21
CA LEU A 273 -2.21 -0.69 -8.60
C LEU A 273 -0.90 -0.97 -9.35
N SER A 274 -0.92 -1.83 -10.36
CA SER A 274 0.21 -2.01 -11.26
C SER A 274 0.32 -0.80 -12.20
N PRO A 275 1.55 -0.36 -12.55
CA PRO A 275 2.84 -0.98 -12.24
C PRO A 275 3.50 -0.47 -10.94
N LEU A 276 2.81 0.32 -10.12
CA LEU A 276 3.35 0.91 -8.88
C LEU A 276 3.56 -0.13 -7.77
N ILE A 277 2.69 -1.13 -7.72
CA ILE A 277 2.82 -2.32 -6.89
C ILE A 277 2.75 -3.54 -7.81
N ILE A 278 3.71 -4.44 -7.65
CA ILE A 278 3.79 -5.68 -8.42
C ILE A 278 4.00 -6.87 -7.49
N ASP A 279 3.58 -8.04 -7.96
CA ASP A 279 3.77 -9.31 -7.30
C ASP A 279 4.61 -10.23 -8.20
N THR A 280 5.60 -10.89 -7.60
CA THR A 280 6.51 -11.81 -8.28
C THR A 280 6.27 -13.28 -7.91
N HIS A 281 5.30 -13.58 -7.04
CA HIS A 281 5.01 -14.96 -6.62
C HIS A 281 4.55 -15.85 -7.77
N SER A 282 3.87 -15.26 -8.75
CA SER A 282 3.40 -15.89 -9.98
C SER A 282 4.49 -16.13 -11.02
N GLU A 283 5.67 -15.53 -10.86
CA GLU A 283 6.77 -15.65 -11.82
C GLU A 283 7.41 -17.05 -11.75
N VAL A 284 7.66 -17.64 -12.92
CA VAL A 284 8.36 -18.92 -13.05
C VAL A 284 9.87 -18.67 -13.10
N LEU A 285 10.58 -19.15 -12.08
CA LEU A 285 12.02 -18.95 -11.88
C LEU A 285 12.84 -20.17 -12.36
N ASP A 286 12.69 -20.55 -13.63
CA ASP A 286 13.32 -21.73 -14.23
C ASP A 286 14.54 -21.41 -15.12
N THR A 287 14.81 -20.13 -15.40
CA THR A 287 15.97 -19.68 -16.17
C THR A 287 17.05 -19.07 -15.27
N LYS A 288 18.31 -19.20 -15.70
CA LYS A 288 19.47 -18.65 -14.96
C LYS A 288 19.36 -17.15 -14.70
N GLU A 289 18.79 -16.40 -15.64
CA GLU A 289 18.59 -14.95 -15.55
C GLU A 289 17.60 -14.56 -14.44
N LYS A 290 16.70 -15.47 -14.05
CA LYS A 290 15.67 -15.25 -13.02
C LYS A 290 16.07 -15.74 -11.62
N PHE A 291 17.20 -16.42 -11.45
CA PHE A 291 17.62 -16.90 -10.12
C PHE A 291 17.93 -15.79 -9.10
N GLY A 292 18.16 -14.56 -9.59
CA GLY A 292 18.30 -13.38 -8.73
C GLY A 292 16.97 -12.77 -8.28
N ILE A 293 15.84 -13.19 -8.85
CA ILE A 293 14.51 -12.71 -8.48
C ILE A 293 14.06 -13.44 -7.23
N LYS A 294 13.52 -12.68 -6.27
CA LYS A 294 12.91 -13.20 -5.06
C LYS A 294 11.39 -13.06 -5.18
N LYS A 295 10.65 -14.04 -4.65
CA LYS A 295 9.19 -13.96 -4.54
C LYS A 295 8.85 -13.02 -3.39
N ASP A 296 8.25 -11.89 -3.73
CA ASP A 296 7.82 -10.84 -2.81
C ASP A 296 6.82 -9.91 -3.52
N ILE A 297 6.17 -9.05 -2.74
CA ILE A 297 5.49 -7.86 -3.21
C ILE A 297 6.50 -6.72 -3.27
N PHE A 298 6.50 -6.02 -4.40
CA PHE A 298 7.45 -4.99 -4.71
C PHE A 298 6.73 -3.66 -4.96
N MET A 299 7.27 -2.59 -4.38
CA MET A 299 6.75 -1.24 -4.54
C MET A 299 7.73 -0.38 -5.34
N TYR A 300 7.22 0.38 -6.30
CA TYR A 300 8.01 1.27 -7.14
C TYR A 300 8.80 2.29 -6.30
N THR A 301 10.04 2.59 -6.71
CA THR A 301 10.90 3.56 -6.00
C THR A 301 11.55 4.59 -6.91
N LYS A 302 11.93 4.19 -8.13
CA LYS A 302 12.75 5.03 -9.00
C LYS A 302 12.62 4.58 -10.45
N PHE A 303 12.67 5.55 -11.35
CA PHE A 303 12.71 5.33 -12.79
C PHE A 303 13.93 6.06 -13.36
N ARG A 304 14.84 5.31 -13.99
CA ARG A 304 16.06 5.89 -14.56
C ARG A 304 16.51 5.10 -15.78
N GLY A 305 16.66 5.78 -16.91
CA GLY A 305 17.16 5.18 -18.15
C GLY A 305 16.29 4.01 -18.60
N ASP A 306 14.97 4.21 -18.64
CA ASP A 306 13.97 3.20 -18.98
C ASP A 306 13.92 1.97 -18.06
N HIS A 307 14.53 2.07 -16.88
CA HIS A 307 14.45 1.03 -15.86
C HIS A 307 13.61 1.49 -14.68
N MET A 308 12.55 0.74 -14.41
CA MET A 308 11.82 0.79 -13.15
C MET A 308 12.58 0.00 -12.08
N MET A 309 12.77 0.62 -10.93
CA MET A 309 13.35 0.02 -9.74
C MET A 309 12.30 -0.11 -8.66
N TYR A 310 12.33 -1.25 -7.98
CA TYR A 310 11.41 -1.57 -6.92
C TYR A 310 12.15 -1.90 -5.64
N ILE A 311 11.41 -1.86 -4.53
CA ILE A 311 11.86 -2.36 -3.23
C ILE A 311 10.88 -3.41 -2.73
N GLY A 312 11.43 -4.53 -2.24
CA GLY A 312 10.65 -5.60 -1.65
C GLY A 312 10.03 -5.17 -0.32
N THR A 313 8.91 -5.79 0.02
CA THR A 313 8.29 -5.65 1.34
C THR A 313 8.97 -6.55 2.37
N GLU A 314 9.35 -7.77 1.99
CA GLU A 314 10.11 -8.72 2.82
C GLU A 314 11.58 -8.80 2.40
N VAL A 315 11.87 -8.68 1.11
CA VAL A 315 13.21 -8.77 0.54
C VAL A 315 13.98 -7.48 0.79
N THR A 316 15.09 -7.61 1.52
CA THR A 316 15.98 -6.49 1.87
C THR A 316 17.12 -6.30 0.86
N GLU A 317 17.40 -7.32 0.04
CA GLU A 317 18.40 -7.29 -1.00
C GLU A 317 17.92 -6.51 -2.23
N LYS A 318 18.85 -5.92 -2.98
CA LYS A 318 18.52 -5.29 -4.27
C LYS A 318 18.30 -6.38 -5.31
N CYS A 319 17.06 -6.55 -5.75
CA CYS A 319 16.70 -7.45 -6.84
C CYS A 319 16.61 -6.68 -8.16
N ASP A 320 17.23 -7.24 -9.20
CA ASP A 320 17.03 -6.77 -10.58
C ASP A 320 15.82 -7.48 -11.18
N LEU A 321 14.73 -6.74 -11.35
CA LEU A 321 13.45 -7.27 -11.83
C LEU A 321 13.30 -7.18 -13.35
N ARG A 322 14.35 -6.79 -14.09
CA ARG A 322 14.30 -6.69 -15.56
C ARG A 322 14.08 -8.04 -16.25
N ALA A 323 14.38 -9.14 -15.57
CA ALA A 323 14.17 -10.49 -16.07
C ALA A 323 12.73 -11.01 -15.84
N LEU A 324 11.82 -10.21 -15.27
CA LEU A 324 10.40 -10.57 -15.16
C LEU A 324 9.77 -10.70 -16.56
N SER A 325 8.90 -11.69 -16.71
CA SER A 325 8.23 -12.00 -17.97
C SER A 325 7.41 -10.83 -18.54
N ASN A 326 6.80 -10.03 -17.66
CA ASN A 326 5.98 -8.86 -17.99
C ASN A 326 6.72 -7.52 -17.82
N TYR A 327 8.05 -7.50 -17.63
CA TYR A 327 8.78 -6.25 -17.32
C TYR A 327 8.58 -5.15 -18.37
N ALA A 328 8.62 -5.49 -19.66
CA ALA A 328 8.41 -4.53 -20.74
C ALA A 328 7.03 -3.86 -20.65
N GLN A 329 5.99 -4.63 -20.36
CA GLN A 329 4.64 -4.12 -20.15
C GLN A 329 4.58 -3.17 -18.95
N LEU A 330 5.21 -3.52 -17.82
CA LEU A 330 5.26 -2.64 -16.65
C LEU A 330 5.91 -1.29 -16.96
N VAL A 331 6.99 -1.29 -17.75
CA VAL A 331 7.66 -0.05 -18.19
C VAL A 331 6.76 0.77 -19.11
N GLU A 332 6.05 0.13 -20.04
CA GLU A 332 5.09 0.80 -20.94
C GLU A 332 3.93 1.43 -20.16
N GLU A 333 3.30 0.68 -19.25
CA GLU A 333 2.23 1.17 -18.37
C GLU A 333 2.70 2.35 -17.51
N PHE A 334 3.94 2.30 -17.00
CA PHE A 334 4.49 3.40 -16.21
C PHE A 334 4.73 4.65 -17.05
N LYS A 335 5.22 4.49 -18.29
CA LYS A 335 5.35 5.60 -19.24
C LYS A 335 3.99 6.18 -19.62
N GLU A 336 2.95 5.36 -19.76
CA GLU A 336 1.58 5.83 -19.97
C GLU A 336 1.06 6.62 -18.76
N LEU A 337 1.30 6.14 -17.54
CA LEU A 337 0.98 6.87 -16.31
C LEU A 337 1.65 8.25 -16.29
N LEU A 338 2.96 8.30 -16.59
CA LEU A 338 3.69 9.56 -16.68
C LEU A 338 3.12 10.47 -17.77
N GLY A 339 2.86 9.95 -18.97
CA GLY A 339 2.33 10.72 -20.10
C GLY A 339 0.90 11.21 -19.90
N THR A 340 0.10 10.49 -19.09
CA THR A 340 -1.27 10.89 -18.76
C THR A 340 -1.30 12.03 -17.75
N ILE A 341 -0.45 11.96 -16.72
CA ILE A 341 -0.44 12.93 -15.62
C ILE A 341 0.44 14.15 -15.94
N ALA A 342 1.53 13.92 -16.66
CA ALA A 342 2.49 14.93 -17.08
C ALA A 342 2.80 14.80 -18.58
N PRO A 343 1.84 15.09 -19.48
CA PRO A 343 2.09 15.07 -20.91
C PRO A 343 3.23 16.03 -21.25
N THR A 344 4.29 15.51 -21.87
CA THR A 344 5.38 16.32 -22.42
C THR A 344 4.79 17.30 -23.44
N LYS A 345 5.10 18.59 -23.31
CA LYS A 345 4.56 19.68 -24.18
C LYS A 345 4.83 19.50 -25.69
N SER A 346 5.56 18.49 -26.11
CA SER A 346 5.87 18.16 -27.50
C SER A 346 4.74 17.50 -28.31
N SER A 347 3.57 17.24 -27.72
CA SER A 347 2.46 16.56 -28.42
C SER A 347 1.16 17.37 -28.55
N VAL A 348 1.18 18.68 -28.25
CA VAL A 348 0.00 19.56 -28.35
C VAL A 348 0.03 20.46 -29.60
N GLU A 349 1.11 20.41 -30.39
CA GLU A 349 1.24 21.09 -31.68
C GLU A 349 1.46 20.09 -32.83
N ALA A 350 0.46 19.26 -33.13
CA ALA A 350 0.39 18.49 -34.37
C ALA A 350 -1.04 18.44 -34.92
#